data_AF-A0A1Q6QHL9-F1
#
_entry.id   AF-A0A1Q6QHL9-F1
#
_cell.length_a   1.000
_cell.length_b   1.000
_cell.length_c   1.000
_cell.angle_alpha   90.00
_cell.angle_beta   90.00
_cell.angle_gamma   90.00
#
_symmetry.space_group_name_H-M   'P 1'
#
loop_
_entity.id
_entity.type
_entity.pdbx_description
1 polymer ?
#
loop_
_entity_poly.entity_id
_entity_poly.type
_entity_poly.pdbx_seq_one_letter_code
_entity_poly.pdbx_strand_id
1 'polypeptide(L)' 'MKNYENRLKAIKRLADGKTAKVVIVDYKDGKYFLDGKQVDISTVKANVLIIDNIPSDEDLAVSSAPPESLKGSDIN' A
#
# COMPACT_ATOMS: atom_id res chain seq x y z
N MET A 1 -5.59 -10.01 -1.83
CA MET A 1 -4.75 -10.88 -0.95
C MET A 1 -5.41 -11.17 0.41
N LYS A 2 -6.29 -12.18 0.52
CA LYS A 2 -7.08 -12.44 1.77
C LYS A 2 -6.24 -12.68 3.04
N ASN A 3 -4.99 -13.13 2.92
CA ASN A 3 -4.15 -13.43 4.08
C ASN A 3 -3.54 -12.16 4.71
N TYR A 4 -3.13 -11.19 3.89
CA TYR A 4 -2.49 -9.95 4.35
C TYR A 4 -3.43 -9.09 5.20
N GLU A 5 -4.64 -8.83 4.70
CA GLU A 5 -5.67 -8.07 5.43
C GLU A 5 -6.04 -8.72 6.77
N ASN A 6 -6.10 -10.05 6.83
CA ASN A 6 -6.40 -10.78 8.06
C ASN A 6 -5.27 -10.64 9.09
N ARG A 7 -4.00 -10.61 8.64
CA ARG A 7 -2.85 -10.36 9.53
C ARG A 7 -2.87 -8.92 10.06
N LEU A 8 -3.18 -7.93 9.22
CA LEU A 8 -3.32 -6.53 9.66
C LEU A 8 -4.42 -6.38 10.71
N LYS A 9 -5.59 -7.00 10.49
CA LYS A 9 -6.69 -7.02 11.48
C LYS A 9 -6.29 -7.67 12.81
N ALA A 10 -5.51 -8.74 12.77
CA ALA A 10 -5.04 -9.43 13.98
C ALA A 10 -4.07 -8.56 14.79
N ILE A 11 -3.12 -7.90 14.12
CA ILE A 11 -2.17 -6.96 14.75
C ILE A 11 -2.93 -5.79 15.37
N LYS A 12 -3.90 -5.22 14.64
CA LYS A 12 -4.75 -4.14 15.14
C LYS A 12 -5.49 -4.55 16.42
N ARG A 13 -6.15 -5.71 16.42
CA ARG A 13 -6.83 -6.27 17.61
C ARG A 13 -5.91 -6.47 18.82
N LEU A 14 -4.72 -7.02 18.59
CA LEU A 14 -3.72 -7.25 19.64
C LEU A 14 -3.25 -5.95 20.28
N ALA A 15 -3.07 -4.91 19.48
CA ALA A 15 -2.60 -3.62 19.96
C ALA A 15 -3.71 -2.81 20.64
N ASP A 16 -4.93 -2.82 20.08
CA ASP A 16 -6.10 -2.20 20.70
C ASP A 16 -6.39 -2.82 22.09
N GLY A 17 -6.20 -4.14 22.24
CA GLY A 17 -6.35 -4.86 23.50
C GLY A 17 -5.29 -4.54 24.57
N LYS A 18 -4.17 -3.91 24.20
CA LYS A 18 -3.08 -3.49 25.11
C LYS A 18 -3.12 -1.99 25.43
N THR A 19 -4.27 -1.33 25.25
CA THR A 19 -4.45 0.11 25.49
C THR A 19 -3.62 1.00 24.56
N ALA A 20 -3.19 0.46 23.40
CA ALA A 20 -2.49 1.22 22.38
C ALA A 20 -3.41 1.41 21.17
N LYS A 21 -3.80 2.65 20.89
CA LYS A 21 -4.54 3.00 19.68
C LYS A 21 -3.61 2.85 18.48
N VAL A 22 -3.90 1.90 17.59
CA VAL A 22 -3.13 1.69 16.36
C VAL A 22 -3.91 2.13 15.15
N VAL A 23 -3.26 2.95 14.33
CA VAL A 23 -3.80 3.43 13.06
C VAL A 23 -2.91 2.92 11.94
N ILE A 24 -3.52 2.35 10.91
CA ILE A 24 -2.85 1.89 9.70
C ILE A 24 -3.30 2.83 8.59
N VAL A 25 -2.35 3.41 7.86
CA VAL A 25 -2.61 4.32 6.74
C VAL A 25 -1.93 3.80 5.48
N ASP A 26 -2.58 3.95 4.34
CA ASP A 26 -2.00 3.65 3.04
C ASP A 26 -1.20 4.86 2.56
N TYR A 27 -0.01 4.62 2.03
CA TYR A 27 0.83 5.66 1.42
C TYR A 27 0.84 5.50 -0.09
N LYS A 28 0.42 6.55 -0.79
CA LYS A 28 0.41 6.62 -2.24
C LYS A 28 0.80 8.02 -2.70
N ASP A 29 1.78 8.11 -3.61
CA ASP A 29 2.20 9.35 -4.26
C ASP A 29 2.49 10.52 -3.29
N GLY A 30 3.18 10.25 -2.18
CA GLY A 30 3.53 11.29 -1.20
C GLY A 30 2.40 11.66 -0.23
N LYS A 31 1.27 10.97 -0.29
CA LYS A 31 0.08 11.25 0.53
C LYS A 31 -0.32 10.02 1.34
N TYR A 32 -0.97 10.28 2.47
CA TYR A 32 -1.48 9.25 3.38
C TYR A 32 -2.99 9.15 3.29
N PHE A 33 -3.51 7.93 3.31
CA PHE A 33 -4.93 7.63 3.21
C PHE A 33 -5.37 6.71 4.35
N LEU A 34 -6.52 6.99 4.92
CA LEU A 34 -7.18 6.14 5.91
C LEU A 34 -8.57 5.81 5.37
N ASP A 35 -8.87 4.52 5.18
CA ASP A 35 -10.13 4.05 4.59
C ASP A 35 -10.44 4.75 3.24
N GLY A 36 -9.40 4.93 2.40
CA GLY A 36 -9.50 5.59 1.09
C GLY A 36 -9.62 7.12 1.12
N LYS A 37 -9.65 7.75 2.31
CA LYS A 37 -9.68 9.20 2.46
C LYS A 37 -8.31 9.75 2.77
N GLN A 38 -7.88 10.79 2.06
CA GLN A 38 -6.61 11.45 2.35
C GLN A 38 -6.65 12.05 3.77
N VAL A 39 -5.59 11.84 4.54
CA VAL A 39 -5.46 12.33 5.92
C VAL A 39 -4.09 12.98 6.15
N ASP A 40 -4.06 13.98 7.03
CA ASP A 40 -2.81 14.49 7.57
C ASP A 40 -2.41 13.66 8.81
N ILE A 41 -1.36 12.85 8.67
CA ILE A 41 -0.90 11.96 9.73
C ILE A 41 -0.37 12.71 10.96
N SER A 42 0.03 13.99 10.83
CA SER A 42 0.47 14.80 11.98
C SER A 42 -0.67 15.08 12.97
N THR A 43 -1.92 14.98 12.49
CA THR A 43 -3.13 15.18 13.30
C THR A 43 -3.67 13.88 13.90
N VAL A 44 -3.12 12.73 13.50
CA VAL A 44 -3.61 11.40 13.91
C VAL A 44 -3.10 11.09 15.31
N LYS A 45 -3.99 11.18 16.30
CA LYS A 45 -3.71 10.69 17.66
C LYS A 45 -3.77 9.17 17.69
N ALA A 46 -2.61 8.52 17.70
CA ALA A 46 -2.41 7.09 17.84
C ALA A 46 -1.18 6.82 18.72
N ASN A 47 -1.14 5.69 19.40
CA ASN A 47 0.06 5.22 20.09
C ASN A 47 1.05 4.60 19.10
N VAL A 48 0.55 3.99 18.02
CA VAL A 48 1.36 3.46 16.92
C VAL A 48 0.70 3.82 15.59
N LEU A 49 1.49 4.32 14.64
CA LEU A 49 1.08 4.58 13.27
C LEU A 49 1.86 3.64 12.35
N ILE A 50 1.16 2.82 11.56
CA ILE A 50 1.75 1.92 10.58
C ILE A 50 1.45 2.49 9.20
N ILE A 51 2.50 2.70 8.39
CA ILE A 51 2.39 3.22 7.03
C ILE A 51 2.56 2.04 6.08
N ASP A 52 1.51 1.72 5.32
CA ASP A 52 1.54 0.73 4.27
C ASP A 52 1.98 1.40 2.95
N ASN A 53 3.22 1.17 2.55
CA ASN A 53 3.80 1.63 1.29
C ASN A 53 4.03 0.44 0.33
N ILE A 54 3.26 -0.63 0.47
CA ILE A 54 3.33 -1.74 -0.48
C ILE A 54 2.52 -1.33 -1.71
N PRO A 55 3.10 -1.37 -2.92
CA PRO A 55 2.35 -1.07 -4.13
C PRO A 55 1.15 -2.01 -4.22
N SER A 56 -0.03 -1.42 -4.41
CA SER A 56 -1.23 -2.17 -4.75
C SER A 56 -1.00 -2.97 -6.05
N ASP A 57 -1.65 -4.12 -6.20
CA ASP A 57 -1.52 -4.96 -7.41
C ASP A 57 -1.79 -4.17 -8.71
N GLU A 58 -2.55 -3.06 -8.68
CA GLU A 58 -2.74 -2.16 -9.82
C GLU A 58 -1.47 -1.38 -10.23
N ASP A 59 -0.59 -1.06 -9.28
CA ASP A 59 0.72 -0.43 -9.56
C ASP A 59 1.78 -1.49 -9.97
N LEU A 60 1.48 -2.78 -9.76
CA LEU A 60 2.23 -3.92 -10.31
C LEU A 60 1.72 -4.34 -11.70
N ALA A 61 0.83 -3.57 -12.33
CA ALA A 61 0.57 -3.69 -13.75
C ALA A 61 1.86 -3.37 -14.51
N VAL A 62 2.72 -4.39 -14.64
CA VAL A 62 3.79 -4.47 -15.63
C VAL A 62 3.15 -3.99 -16.91
N SER A 63 3.59 -2.82 -17.38
CA SER A 63 3.08 -2.15 -18.57
C SER A 63 2.67 -3.20 -19.59
N SER A 64 1.37 -3.29 -19.86
CA SER A 64 0.78 -4.19 -20.86
C SER A 64 1.26 -3.86 -22.27
N ALA A 65 2.23 -2.94 -22.42
CA ALA A 65 2.98 -2.73 -23.63
C ALA A 65 3.48 -4.09 -24.10
N PRO A 66 3.03 -4.56 -25.28
CA PRO A 66 3.66 -5.69 -25.93
C PRO A 66 5.17 -5.44 -25.98
N PRO A 67 6.02 -6.44 -25.78
CA PRO A 67 7.44 -6.26 -26.03
C PRO A 67 7.59 -5.63 -27.41
N GLU A 68 8.23 -4.46 -27.48
CA GLU A 68 8.51 -3.81 -28.76
C GLU A 68 9.17 -4.86 -29.64
N SER A 69 8.46 -5.28 -30.70
CA SER A 69 9.03 -6.18 -31.70
C SER A 69 10.33 -5.54 -32.17
N LEU A 70 11.46 -6.17 -31.82
CA LEU A 70 12.75 -5.83 -32.38
C LEU A 70 12.59 -5.98 -33.90
N LYS A 71 12.39 -4.84 -34.57
CA LYS A 71 12.36 -4.74 -36.01
C LYS A 71 13.75 -5.18 -36.45
N GLY A 72 13.86 -6.45 -36.87
CA GLY A 72 15.05 -7.01 -37.45
C GLY A 72 15.50 -6.06 -38.54
N SER A 73 16.55 -5.30 -38.24
CA SER A 73 17.20 -4.46 -39.22
C SER A 73 17.76 -5.39 -40.28
N ASP A 74 17.26 -5.23 -41.49
CA ASP A 74 17.82 -5.75 -42.71
C ASP A 74 19.35 -5.60 -42.67
N ILE A 75 20.06 -6.72 -42.76
CA ILE A 75 21.49 -6.76 -43.06
C ILE A 75 21.71 -7.75 -44.20
N ASN A 76 21.75 -7.16 -45.40
CA ASN A 76 22.29 -7.62 -46.69
C ASN A 76 21.98 -9.04 -47.18
#